data_AF-A0A365ZQ65-F1
#
_entry.id   AF-A0A365ZQ65-F1
#
_cell.length_a   1.000
_cell.length_b   1.000
_cell.length_c   1.000
_cell.angle_alpha   90.00
_cell.angle_beta   90.00
_cell.angle_gamma   90.00
#
_symmetry.space_group_name_H-M   'P 1'
#
loop_
_entity.id
_entity.type
_entity.pdbx_description
1 polymer ?
#
loop_
_entity_poly.entity_id
_entity_poly.type
_entity_poly.pdbx_seq_one_letter_code
_entity_poly.pdbx_strand_id
1 'polypeptide(L)'
;MTHTTTTDHTTDHTTDHAVGHETDHATGATAGTITGFITGRFPNAEIDPARDIFSLGYINSLFAMELVMFIEKTFQLTIPNEELSIDNFRTVEAMTALVDRLRPAVTTG
;
A
#
# COMPACT_ATOMS: atom_id res chain seq x y z
N MET A 1 -20.25 32.72 -41.47
CA MET A 1 -21.26 31.76 -40.97
C MET A 1 -20.51 30.64 -40.26
N THR A 2 -20.54 30.66 -38.94
CA THR A 2 -20.11 29.57 -38.05
C THR A 2 -21.05 28.39 -38.22
N HIS A 3 -20.55 27.16 -38.33
CA HIS A 3 -21.26 25.97 -37.82
C HIS A 3 -20.22 25.01 -37.23
N THR A 4 -20.35 24.83 -35.92
CA THR A 4 -19.72 23.81 -35.08
C THR A 4 -20.51 22.51 -35.21
N THR A 5 -19.84 21.35 -35.20
CA THR A 5 -20.49 20.10 -34.81
C THR A 5 -19.51 19.25 -34.01
N THR A 6 -19.77 19.30 -32.71
CA THR A 6 -19.44 18.36 -31.66
C THR A 6 -19.78 16.93 -32.05
N THR A 7 -18.83 16.01 -31.91
CA THR A 7 -19.16 14.64 -31.51
C THR A 7 -18.21 14.26 -30.39
N ASP A 8 -18.76 14.40 -29.19
CA ASP A 8 -18.28 13.85 -27.94
C ASP A 8 -18.43 12.33 -27.98
N HIS A 9 -17.36 11.59 -27.68
CA HIS A 9 -17.46 10.17 -27.33
C HIS A 9 -16.88 9.99 -25.93
N THR A 10 -17.69 10.37 -24.94
CA THR A 10 -17.55 9.96 -23.56
C THR A 10 -17.78 8.46 -23.45
N THR A 11 -16.71 7.67 -23.33
CA THR A 11 -16.80 6.38 -22.65
C THR A 11 -16.58 6.65 -21.17
N ASP A 12 -17.68 6.90 -20.49
CA ASP A 12 -17.81 6.80 -19.05
C ASP A 12 -17.52 5.35 -18.66
N HIS A 13 -16.35 5.14 -18.07
CA HIS A 13 -16.18 4.06 -17.11
C HIS A 13 -15.91 4.71 -15.76
N THR A 14 -17.00 5.18 -15.16
CA THR A 14 -17.09 5.34 -13.71
C THR A 14 -16.81 3.98 -13.08
N THR A 15 -15.56 3.74 -12.66
CA THR A 15 -15.32 2.85 -11.53
C THR A 15 -15.65 3.65 -10.30
N ASP A 16 -16.94 3.60 -9.96
CA ASP A 16 -17.46 3.73 -8.62
C ASP A 16 -16.67 2.78 -7.72
N HIS A 17 -15.78 3.32 -6.90
CA HIS A 17 -15.37 2.66 -5.66
C HIS A 17 -15.31 3.76 -4.60
N ALA A 18 -16.50 4.17 -4.16
CA ALA A 18 -16.67 4.81 -2.88
C ALA A 18 -16.22 3.83 -1.79
N VAL A 19 -15.13 4.14 -1.10
CA VAL A 19 -14.93 3.67 0.28
C VAL A 19 -14.49 4.86 1.10
N GLY A 20 -15.46 5.48 1.77
CA GLY A 20 -15.18 6.30 2.94
C GLY A 20 -14.72 5.41 4.09
N HIS A 21 -13.61 5.79 4.71
CA HIS A 21 -13.28 5.43 6.09
C HIS A 21 -12.52 6.61 6.72
N GLU A 22 -13.22 7.40 7.53
CA GLU A 22 -12.63 8.40 8.42
C GLU A 22 -12.13 7.74 9.71
N THR A 23 -11.31 6.71 9.59
CA THR A 23 -10.65 6.04 10.73
C THR A 23 -9.15 6.23 10.58
N ASP A 24 -8.58 7.07 11.45
CA ASP A 24 -7.15 7.30 11.60
C ASP A 24 -6.37 7.41 10.26
N HIS A 25 -6.37 8.62 9.68
CA HIS A 25 -5.80 8.89 8.35
C HIS A 25 -4.34 8.38 8.21
N ALA A 26 -3.58 8.33 9.31
CA ALA A 26 -2.18 7.93 9.29
C ALA A 26 -1.99 6.43 9.04
N THR A 27 -2.79 5.57 9.67
CA THR A 27 -2.74 4.11 9.48
C THR A 27 -3.24 3.72 8.09
N GLY A 28 -4.36 4.31 7.65
CA GLY A 28 -4.93 4.07 6.31
C GLY A 28 -3.99 4.47 5.16
N ALA A 29 -3.30 5.61 5.30
CA ALA A 29 -2.32 6.08 4.31
C ALA A 29 -1.10 5.14 4.21
N THR A 30 -0.68 4.55 5.33
CA THR A 30 0.44 3.59 5.37
C THR A 30 0.08 2.31 4.61
N ALA A 31 -1.09 1.73 4.90
CA ALA A 31 -1.58 0.54 4.22
C ALA A 31 -1.76 0.78 2.70
N GLY A 32 -2.32 1.93 2.31
CA GLY A 32 -2.47 2.29 0.90
C GLY A 32 -1.13 2.42 0.16
N THR A 33 -0.11 2.97 0.81
CA THR A 33 1.24 3.12 0.24
C THR A 33 1.91 1.76 0.00
N ILE A 34 1.83 0.86 0.98
CA ILE A 34 2.38 -0.50 0.88
C ILE A 34 1.63 -1.30 -0.19
N THR A 35 0.30 -1.25 -0.18
CA THR A 35 -0.55 -1.93 -1.18
C THR A 35 -0.21 -1.46 -2.59
N GLY A 36 -0.09 -0.14 -2.79
CA GLY A 36 0.25 0.46 -4.08
C GLY A 36 1.61 -0.01 -4.63
N PHE A 37 2.62 -0.18 -3.77
CA PHE A 37 3.92 -0.73 -4.18
C PHE A 37 3.79 -2.18 -4.65
N ILE A 38 3.04 -3.01 -3.91
CA ILE A 38 2.84 -4.43 -4.26
C ILE A 38 2.04 -4.55 -5.55
N THR A 39 0.92 -3.84 -5.69
CA THR A 39 0.09 -3.88 -6.91
C THR A 39 0.82 -3.30 -8.11
N GLY A 40 1.70 -2.31 -7.91
CA GLY A 40 2.56 -1.79 -8.97
C GLY A 40 3.54 -2.83 -9.51
N ARG A 41 4.03 -3.73 -8.65
CA ARG A 41 4.91 -4.84 -9.05
C ARG A 41 4.13 -6.04 -9.60
N PHE A 42 2.94 -6.29 -9.06
CA PHE A 42 2.08 -7.42 -9.36
C PHE A 42 0.65 -6.95 -9.68
N PRO A 43 0.41 -6.37 -10.87
CA PRO A 43 -0.90 -5.79 -11.22
C PRO A 43 -2.03 -6.82 -11.33
N ASN A 44 -1.68 -8.10 -11.48
CA ASN A 44 -2.65 -9.21 -11.57
C ASN A 44 -2.86 -9.93 -10.22
N ALA A 45 -2.20 -9.49 -9.15
CA ALA A 45 -2.36 -10.07 -7.83
C ALA A 45 -3.48 -9.35 -7.07
N GLU A 46 -4.44 -10.12 -6.57
CA GLU A 46 -5.46 -9.60 -5.66
C GLU A 46 -4.83 -9.44 -4.26
N ILE A 47 -4.43 -8.22 -3.94
CA ILE A 47 -3.80 -7.89 -2.66
C ILE A 47 -4.89 -7.51 -1.66
N ASP A 48 -5.11 -8.40 -0.70
CA ASP A 48 -5.96 -8.13 0.46
C ASP A 48 -5.06 -7.82 1.68
N PRO A 49 -5.37 -6.77 2.46
CA PRO A 49 -4.47 -6.33 3.52
C PRO A 49 -4.33 -7.33 4.67
N ALA A 50 -5.32 -8.21 4.87
CA ALA A 50 -5.32 -9.26 5.88
C ALA A 50 -4.78 -10.60 5.34
N ARG A 51 -4.57 -10.71 4.02
CA ARG A 51 -4.01 -11.93 3.41
C ARG A 51 -2.50 -11.95 3.41
N ASP A 52 -2.00 -13.18 3.53
CA ASP A 52 -0.59 -13.51 3.38
C ASP A 52 -0.14 -13.33 1.92
N ILE A 53 0.69 -12.30 1.69
CA ILE A 53 1.23 -12.00 0.37
C ILE A 53 2.27 -13.03 -0.08
N PHE A 54 2.95 -13.70 0.86
CA PHE A 54 3.91 -14.77 0.54
C PHE A 54 3.19 -16.05 0.12
N SER A 55 1.99 -16.30 0.66
CA SER A 55 1.17 -17.43 0.25
C SER A 55 0.60 -17.29 -1.17
N LEU A 56 0.66 -16.10 -1.78
CA LEU A 56 0.25 -15.89 -3.18
C LEU A 56 1.22 -16.53 -4.18
N GLY A 57 2.42 -16.94 -3.76
CA GLY A 57 3.37 -17.69 -4.59
C GLY A 57 4.15 -16.85 -5.61
N TYR A 58 3.81 -15.56 -5.78
CA TYR A 58 4.54 -14.64 -6.65
C TYR A 58 5.61 -13.82 -5.90
N ILE A 59 5.52 -13.76 -4.56
CA ILE A 59 6.46 -13.04 -3.70
C ILE A 59 7.62 -13.95 -3.33
N ASN A 60 8.85 -13.49 -3.55
CA ASN A 60 10.07 -14.23 -3.24
C ASN A 60 10.93 -13.51 -2.18
N SER A 61 12.00 -14.17 -1.71
CA SER A 61 12.90 -13.60 -0.70
C SER A 61 13.58 -12.30 -1.15
N LEU A 62 13.77 -12.10 -2.46
CA LEU A 62 14.34 -10.87 -2.99
C LEU A 62 13.35 -9.70 -2.88
N PHE A 63 12.09 -9.94 -3.22
CA PHE A 63 11.03 -8.96 -3.07
C PHE A 63 10.82 -8.57 -1.60
N ALA A 64 10.96 -9.53 -0.67
CA ALA A 64 10.91 -9.22 0.76
C ALA A 64 11.97 -8.19 1.16
N MET A 65 13.20 -8.30 0.64
CA MET A 65 14.27 -7.32 0.89
C MET A 65 13.98 -5.97 0.20
N GLU A 66 13.41 -5.98 -1.01
CA GLU A 66 12.95 -4.75 -1.68
C GLU A 66 11.83 -4.06 -0.89
N LEU A 67 10.92 -4.84 -0.31
CA LEU A 67 9.81 -4.36 0.50
C LEU A 67 10.30 -3.71 1.80
N VAL A 68 11.25 -4.35 2.49
CA VAL A 68 11.94 -3.75 3.66
C VAL A 68 12.56 -2.41 3.28
N MET A 69 13.34 -2.38 2.20
CA MET A 69 14.01 -1.16 1.75
C MET A 69 13.00 -0.07 1.33
N PHE A 70 11.89 -0.46 0.70
CA PHE A 70 10.81 0.44 0.34
C PHE A 70 10.18 1.08 1.57
N ILE A 71 9.86 0.28 2.59
CA ILE A 71 9.27 0.78 3.85
C ILE A 71 10.24 1.74 4.54
N GLU A 72 11.50 1.33 4.72
CA GLU A 72 12.51 2.19 5.37
C GLU A 72 12.69 3.52 4.64
N LYS A 73 12.79 3.51 3.30
CA LYS A 73 12.96 4.74 2.51
C LYS A 73 11.71 5.60 2.47
N THR A 74 10.53 4.99 2.34
CA THR A 74 9.26 5.71 2.19
C THR A 74 8.84 6.38 3.48
N PHE A 75 8.98 5.69 4.61
CA PHE A 75 8.60 6.19 5.92
C PHE A 75 9.78 6.80 6.70
N GLN A 76 10.98 6.83 6.12
CA GLN A 76 12.21 7.36 6.73
C GLN A 76 12.47 6.77 8.12
N LEU A 77 12.27 5.46 8.23
CA LEU A 77 12.44 4.68 9.46
C LEU A 77 13.52 3.61 9.26
N THR A 78 14.01 3.07 10.36
CA THR A 78 14.95 1.93 10.37
C THR A 78 14.25 0.74 11.00
N ILE A 79 14.20 -0.38 10.29
CA ILE A 79 13.61 -1.61 10.83
C ILE A 79 14.73 -2.39 11.55
N PRO A 80 14.62 -2.59 12.87
CA PRO A 80 15.64 -3.34 13.60
C PRO A 80 15.60 -4.83 13.19
N ASN A 81 16.73 -5.51 13.30
CA ASN A 81 16.86 -6.92 12.89
C ASN A 81 15.89 -7.87 13.62
N GLU A 82 15.47 -7.53 14.84
CA GLU A 82 14.43 -8.27 15.58
C GLU A 82 13.06 -8.22 14.91
N GLU A 83 12.75 -7.11 14.22
CA GLU A 83 11.50 -6.92 13.49
C GLU A 83 11.58 -7.42 12.05
N LEU A 84 12.77 -7.79 11.55
CA LEU A 84 12.99 -8.45 10.24
C LEU A 84 12.51 -9.92 10.24
N SER A 85 11.35 -10.17 10.83
CA SER A 85 10.67 -11.45 10.84
C SER A 85 9.60 -11.48 9.76
N ILE A 86 9.49 -12.59 9.03
CA ILE A 86 8.50 -12.73 7.95
C ILE A 86 7.07 -12.49 8.42
N ASP A 87 6.78 -12.73 9.70
CA ASP A 87 5.47 -12.47 10.31
C ASP A 87 5.06 -10.99 10.21
N ASN A 88 6.02 -10.07 10.41
CA ASN A 88 5.80 -8.63 10.28
C ASN A 88 5.63 -8.16 8.83
N PHE A 89 6.03 -8.96 7.84
CA PHE A 89 5.92 -8.64 6.40
C PHE A 89 4.85 -9.47 5.69
N ARG A 90 4.18 -10.36 6.42
CA ARG A 90 3.28 -11.36 5.85
C ARG A 90 2.05 -10.73 5.21
N THR A 91 1.52 -9.69 5.83
CA THR A 91 0.29 -9.01 5.41
C THR A 91 0.50 -7.50 5.43
N VAL A 92 -0.33 -6.75 4.70
CA VAL A 92 -0.27 -5.28 4.70
C VAL A 92 -0.60 -4.73 6.07
N GLU A 93 -1.53 -5.35 6.79
CA GLU A 93 -1.86 -4.98 8.17
C GLU A 93 -0.65 -5.14 9.11
N ALA A 94 0.08 -6.25 9.02
CA ALA A 94 1.26 -6.48 9.85
C ALA A 94 2.37 -5.44 9.57
N MET A 95 2.61 -5.14 8.29
CA MET A 95 3.56 -4.11 7.89
C MET A 95 3.11 -2.72 8.34
N THR A 96 1.81 -2.43 8.24
CA THR A 96 1.24 -1.17 8.69
C THR A 96 1.41 -1.00 10.20
N ALA A 97 1.13 -2.05 10.97
CA ALA A 97 1.36 -2.07 12.41
C ALA A 97 2.85 -1.99 12.77
N LEU A 98 3.75 -2.57 11.97
CA LEU A 98 5.19 -2.40 12.15
C LEU A 98 5.61 -0.93 11.96
N VAL A 99 5.17 -0.30 10.87
CA VAL A 99 5.46 1.12 10.60
C VAL A 99 4.91 2.01 11.69
N ASP A 100 3.69 1.74 12.16
CA ASP A 100 3.06 2.50 13.25
C ASP A 100 3.85 2.38 14.56
N ARG A 101 4.32 1.17 14.91
CA ARG A 101 5.18 0.93 16.09
C ARG A 101 6.54 1.60 16.00
N LEU A 102 7.15 1.61 14.81
CA LEU A 102 8.47 2.21 14.58
C LEU A 102 8.42 3.72 14.38
N ARG A 103 7.25 4.25 13.99
CA ARG A 103 7.03 5.69 13.98
C ARG A 103 7.13 6.18 15.41
N PRO A 104 7.98 7.18 15.69
CA PRO A 104 7.90 7.86 16.97
C PRO A 104 6.49 8.44 17.06
N ALA A 105 5.72 7.98 18.05
CA ALA A 105 4.49 8.65 18.43
C ALA A 105 4.87 10.12 18.56
N VAL A 106 4.32 10.95 17.69
CA VAL A 106 4.48 12.40 17.79
C VAL A 106 3.75 12.77 19.09
N THR A 107 4.46 12.66 20.21
CA THR A 107 4.09 13.31 21.47
C THR A 107 4.37 14.78 21.23
N THR A 108 3.43 15.43 20.55
CA THR A 108 3.37 16.89 20.54
C THR A 108 2.85 17.31 21.92
N GLY A 109 3.77 17.80 22.77
CA GLY A 109 3.46 18.60 23.95
C GLY A 109 3.58 17.88 25.27
#